data_AF-V2WZJ4-F1
#
_entry.id   AF-V2WZJ4-F1
#
_cell.length_a   1.000
_cell.length_b   1.000
_cell.length_c   1.000
_cell.angle_alpha   90.00
_cell.angle_beta   90.00
_cell.angle_gamma   90.00
#
_symmetry.space_group_name_H-M   'P 1'
#
loop_
_entity.id
_entity.type
_entity.pdbx_description
1 polymer ?
#
loop_
_entity_poly.entity_id
_entity_poly.type
_entity_poly.pdbx_seq_one_letter_code
_entity_poly.pdbx_strand_id
1 'polypeptide(L)'
;MPHKRVVGVCAAKGVDGICCGERVELDEGRWCPRHCKQRNVLYRNYKAYKAAVDSFPEEKAEQIIKNVKTLSSLERVRASYDILKTKRRSLQGCIKAKECFFTRFYGNDMDFGTRMYGRLLQRKSDELDTVIAAIEDRYQELLLSAEGALWVLDGNQPSGVVSQFFEACCEYPESTLEEARLPAPKDKGEHKAIVDPVEEGMKRKRYAMIIGIWDYIASLCTPPESLFFRERLNIIHAHIARCICSDATLFLTARKYKTVEDFLRDLNLDVLVLEKLIKVLSQHNVHCIRAAIDDILRPEDDTGEYFTFLGMKLHRHLGETFPFHAWGHWAVFFPSPCLCAVKKSFSKARQISLSSKYMQLHGIRCRRLSQYHEKLHKSISILDLCGIHVAYLDPGGLRHSIEKVTESDGRCHWIETQHTIAFHGSIAFDEPLAGPFVAACTRRPDFMIRIRRGPNDEVANFPEVLWSCRFRHARTFGELDKAFWKIGAVPKSEQLSDCQRYLSNGMPLKDCLEFEAFDTSDCDFDHALFKLAKICLDIHGVKDLDGLYKRFISSYVKEGELQLDDEGEVLAINCLPEEAWLMRMYLLGAELPAFSSDHISFSNRFL
;
A
#
# COMPACT_ATOMS: atom_id res chain seq x y z
N MET A 1 68.58 -32.59 27.03
CA MET A 1 67.59 -31.61 27.55
C MET A 1 66.28 -31.86 26.83
N PRO A 2 65.16 -32.14 27.53
CA PRO A 2 63.87 -32.28 26.86
C PRO A 2 63.41 -30.90 26.36
N HIS A 3 63.06 -30.79 25.09
CA HIS A 3 62.45 -29.59 24.53
C HIS A 3 61.16 -29.29 25.33
N LYS A 4 61.10 -28.14 26.02
CA LYS A 4 59.85 -27.64 26.59
C LYS A 4 58.90 -27.39 25.42
N ARG A 5 57.90 -28.27 25.25
CA ARG A 5 56.81 -28.06 24.29
C ARG A 5 56.10 -26.76 24.65
N VAL A 6 56.07 -25.82 23.71
CA VAL A 6 55.38 -24.55 23.92
C VAL A 6 53.88 -24.81 23.78
N VAL A 7 53.15 -24.68 24.88
CA VAL A 7 51.70 -24.83 24.91
C VAL A 7 51.05 -23.48 24.56
N GLY A 8 50.38 -23.41 23.43
CA GLY A 8 49.59 -22.26 22.98
C GLY A 8 48.09 -22.48 23.16
N VAL A 9 47.29 -21.51 22.70
CA VAL A 9 45.83 -21.61 22.62
C VAL A 9 45.41 -21.71 21.16
N CYS A 10 44.38 -22.49 20.86
CA CYS A 10 43.89 -22.69 19.51
C CYS A 10 43.49 -21.35 18.88
N ALA A 11 44.10 -21.05 17.72
CA ALA A 11 43.91 -19.79 17.01
C ALA A 11 42.61 -19.71 16.19
N ALA A 12 41.78 -20.76 16.18
CA ALA A 12 40.52 -20.75 15.45
C ALA A 12 39.48 -19.87 16.17
N LYS A 13 38.74 -19.08 15.38
CA LYS A 13 37.64 -18.24 15.88
C LYS A 13 36.27 -18.91 15.65
N GLY A 14 35.36 -18.73 16.61
CA GLY A 14 33.94 -19.02 16.44
C GLY A 14 33.28 -18.04 15.46
N VAL A 15 32.01 -18.29 15.14
CA VAL A 15 31.20 -17.41 14.27
C VAL A 15 30.97 -16.04 14.91
N ASP A 16 31.00 -16.00 16.24
CA ASP A 16 30.97 -14.82 17.11
C ASP A 16 32.33 -14.10 17.23
N GLY A 17 33.38 -14.60 16.58
CA GLY A 17 34.73 -14.05 16.64
C GLY A 17 35.55 -14.45 17.86
N ILE A 18 35.00 -15.28 18.76
CA ILE A 18 35.65 -15.71 20.01
C ILE A 18 36.64 -16.85 19.72
N CYS A 19 37.84 -16.80 20.30
CA CYS A 19 38.84 -17.86 20.13
C CYS A 19 38.42 -19.16 20.85
N CYS A 20 38.73 -20.31 20.26
CA CYS A 20 38.37 -21.65 20.76
C CYS A 20 38.81 -21.94 22.21
N GLY A 21 39.85 -21.30 22.72
CA GLY A 21 40.28 -21.46 24.12
C GLY A 21 41.00 -22.78 24.48
N GLU A 22 40.94 -23.81 23.62
CA GLU A 22 41.63 -25.08 23.86
C GLU A 22 43.16 -24.94 23.79
N ARG A 23 43.86 -25.63 24.70
CA ARG A 23 45.33 -25.68 24.71
C ARG A 23 45.84 -26.58 23.58
N VAL A 24 46.88 -26.13 22.88
CA VAL A 24 47.49 -26.85 21.75
C VAL A 24 49.01 -26.86 21.89
N GLU A 25 49.65 -27.98 21.59
CA GLU A 25 51.10 -28.04 21.48
C GLU A 25 51.52 -27.40 20.14
N LEU A 26 52.26 -26.29 20.18
CA LEU A 26 52.54 -25.49 18.99
C LEU A 26 53.42 -26.21 17.95
N ASP A 27 54.16 -27.25 18.38
CA ASP A 27 54.96 -28.11 17.51
C ASP A 27 54.08 -28.99 16.59
N GLU A 28 52.81 -29.23 16.96
CA GLU A 28 51.84 -30.02 16.19
C GLU A 28 50.86 -29.15 15.37
N GLY A 29 50.91 -27.82 15.55
CA GLY A 29 50.15 -26.84 14.77
C GLY A 29 49.42 -25.77 15.60
N ARG A 30 48.88 -24.75 14.92
CA ARG A 30 48.15 -23.62 15.55
C ARG A 30 46.70 -23.92 15.94
N TRP A 31 46.20 -25.12 15.64
CA TRP A 31 44.79 -25.48 15.77
C TRP A 31 44.62 -26.82 16.48
N CYS A 32 43.63 -26.93 17.37
CA CYS A 32 43.32 -28.19 18.06
C CYS A 32 42.83 -29.27 17.07
N PRO A 33 42.86 -30.56 17.44
CA PRO A 33 42.47 -31.67 16.56
C PRO A 33 41.07 -31.50 15.93
N ARG A 34 40.11 -30.94 16.68
CA ARG A 34 38.76 -30.60 16.19
C ARG A 34 38.81 -29.57 15.07
N HIS A 35 39.51 -28.46 15.29
CA HIS A 35 39.62 -27.38 14.31
C HIS A 35 40.51 -27.75 13.11
N CYS A 36 41.51 -28.61 13.27
CA CYS A 36 42.25 -29.21 12.17
C CYS A 36 41.35 -30.05 11.25
N LYS A 37 40.47 -30.89 11.82
CA LYS A 37 39.47 -31.64 11.04
C LYS A 37 38.49 -30.70 10.32
N GLN A 38 37.95 -29.70 11.03
CA GLN A 38 37.05 -28.70 10.44
C GLN A 38 37.72 -27.91 9.30
N ARG A 39 38.97 -27.48 9.48
CA ARG A 39 39.76 -26.79 8.46
C ARG A 39 39.87 -27.62 7.19
N ASN A 40 40.19 -28.90 7.33
CA ASN A 40 40.35 -29.80 6.19
C ASN A 40 39.01 -30.04 5.46
N VAL A 41 37.90 -30.12 6.19
CA VAL A 41 36.54 -30.23 5.60
C VAL A 41 36.19 -28.95 4.83
N LEU A 42 36.31 -27.78 5.47
CA LEU A 42 35.99 -26.49 4.84
C LEU A 42 36.87 -26.23 3.60
N TYR A 43 38.16 -26.56 3.67
CA TYR A 43 39.07 -26.42 2.53
C TYR A 43 38.74 -27.36 1.38
N ARG A 44 38.36 -28.62 1.67
CA ARG A 44 37.90 -29.57 0.64
C ARG A 44 36.61 -29.09 -0.02
N ASN A 45 35.66 -28.59 0.77
CA ASN A 45 34.41 -28.04 0.25
C ASN A 45 34.67 -26.82 -0.64
N TYR A 46 35.51 -25.89 -0.20
CA TYR A 46 35.93 -24.75 -1.02
C TYR A 46 36.57 -25.19 -2.35
N LYS A 47 37.49 -26.16 -2.33
CA LYS A 47 38.10 -26.69 -3.57
C LYS A 47 37.08 -27.33 -4.50
N ALA A 48 36.12 -28.08 -3.96
CA ALA A 48 35.05 -28.70 -4.74
C ALA A 48 34.16 -27.64 -5.40
N TYR A 49 33.73 -26.61 -4.65
CA TYR A 49 32.97 -25.49 -5.21
C TYR A 49 33.75 -24.71 -6.27
N LYS A 50 35.04 -24.46 -6.04
CA LYS A 50 35.90 -23.79 -7.03
C LYS A 50 35.99 -24.61 -8.32
N ALA A 51 36.27 -25.91 -8.24
CA ALA A 51 36.33 -26.77 -9.41
C ALA A 51 34.99 -26.81 -10.18
N ALA A 52 33.87 -26.80 -9.46
CA ALA A 52 32.55 -26.71 -10.07
C ALA A 52 32.35 -25.38 -10.81
N VAL A 53 32.75 -24.24 -10.23
CA VAL A 53 32.69 -22.93 -10.90
C VAL A 53 33.58 -22.88 -12.14
N ASP A 54 34.80 -23.40 -12.05
CA ASP A 54 35.78 -23.41 -13.13
C ASP A 54 35.39 -24.32 -14.30
N SER A 55 34.44 -25.25 -14.08
CA SER A 55 33.90 -26.13 -15.14
C SER A 55 32.94 -25.45 -16.11
N PHE A 56 32.46 -24.24 -15.79
CA PHE A 56 31.55 -23.50 -16.67
C PHE A 56 32.33 -22.63 -17.67
N PRO A 57 31.89 -22.55 -18.95
CA PRO A 57 32.53 -21.69 -19.94
C PRO A 57 32.58 -20.22 -19.49
N GLU A 58 33.69 -19.54 -19.80
CA GLU A 58 33.82 -18.09 -19.66
C GLU A 58 33.26 -17.39 -20.90
N GLU A 59 31.96 -17.14 -20.88
CA GLU A 59 31.30 -16.26 -21.84
C GLU A 59 31.02 -14.89 -21.19
N LYS A 60 31.13 -13.82 -21.98
CA LYS A 60 30.81 -12.46 -21.51
C LYS A 60 29.31 -12.33 -21.27
N ALA A 61 28.92 -11.80 -20.11
CA ALA A 61 27.52 -11.60 -19.72
C ALA A 61 26.68 -10.89 -20.79
N GLU A 62 27.23 -9.84 -21.41
CA GLU A 62 26.58 -9.08 -22.49
C GLU A 62 26.17 -9.94 -23.69
N GLN A 63 27.04 -10.88 -24.09
CA GLN A 63 26.78 -11.76 -25.22
C GLN A 63 25.68 -12.77 -24.87
N ILE A 64 25.69 -13.29 -23.64
CA ILE A 64 24.64 -14.21 -23.17
C ILE A 64 23.30 -13.49 -23.12
N ILE A 65 23.24 -12.27 -22.56
CA ILE A 65 22.01 -11.46 -22.48
C ILE A 65 21.47 -11.18 -23.88
N LYS A 66 22.33 -10.81 -24.84
CA LYS A 66 21.92 -10.59 -26.23
C LYS A 66 21.34 -11.85 -26.87
N ASN A 67 21.94 -13.01 -26.61
CA ASN A 67 21.46 -14.29 -27.10
C ASN A 67 20.13 -14.71 -26.43
N VAL A 68 19.98 -14.45 -25.13
CA VAL A 68 18.74 -14.77 -24.38
C VAL A 68 17.54 -14.01 -24.94
N LYS A 69 17.70 -12.73 -25.27
CA LYS A 69 16.60 -11.92 -25.84
C LYS A 69 16.06 -12.45 -27.16
N THR A 70 16.87 -13.17 -27.94
CA THR A 70 16.46 -13.74 -29.23
C THR A 70 15.91 -15.16 -29.11
N LEU A 71 15.92 -15.75 -27.91
CA LEU A 71 15.33 -17.07 -27.68
C LEU A 71 13.80 -17.00 -27.80
N SER A 72 13.24 -17.81 -28.68
CA SER A 72 11.80 -18.02 -28.84
C SER A 72 11.31 -19.36 -28.30
N SER A 73 12.23 -20.29 -28.00
CA SER A 73 11.92 -21.63 -27.52
C SER A 73 11.99 -21.70 -26.00
N LEU A 74 10.86 -22.07 -25.38
CA LEU A 74 10.74 -22.24 -23.93
C LEU A 74 11.67 -23.33 -23.38
N GLU A 75 11.87 -24.41 -24.14
CA GLU A 75 12.79 -25.51 -23.77
C GLU A 75 14.24 -25.03 -23.70
N ARG A 76 14.67 -24.22 -24.68
CA ARG A 76 16.02 -23.66 -24.70
C ARG A 76 16.24 -22.70 -23.54
N VAL A 77 15.28 -21.81 -23.29
CA VAL A 77 15.35 -20.87 -22.16
C VAL A 77 15.43 -21.62 -20.82
N ARG A 78 14.59 -22.64 -20.63
CA ARG A 78 14.60 -23.49 -19.43
C ARG A 78 15.95 -24.18 -19.22
N ALA A 79 16.49 -24.82 -20.26
CA ALA A 79 17.77 -25.52 -20.17
C ALA A 79 18.92 -24.55 -19.81
N SER A 80 18.97 -23.39 -20.45
CA SER A 80 19.93 -22.33 -20.14
C SER A 80 19.76 -21.81 -18.70
N TYR A 81 18.51 -21.65 -18.24
CA TYR A 81 18.22 -21.21 -16.88
C TYR A 81 18.71 -22.21 -15.82
N ASP A 82 18.46 -23.51 -16.01
CA ASP A 82 18.89 -24.57 -15.08
C ASP A 82 20.43 -24.64 -14.96
N ILE A 83 21.15 -24.46 -16.08
CA ILE A 83 22.62 -24.38 -16.11
C ILE A 83 23.10 -23.16 -15.31
N LEU A 84 22.53 -21.99 -15.55
CA LEU A 84 22.92 -20.75 -14.87
C LEU A 84 22.62 -20.80 -13.37
N LYS A 85 21.48 -21.36 -12.95
CA LYS A 85 21.17 -21.59 -11.53
C LYS A 85 22.18 -22.53 -10.87
N THR A 86 22.61 -23.57 -11.55
CA THR A 86 23.64 -24.50 -11.05
C THR A 86 25.00 -23.79 -10.90
N LYS A 87 25.38 -22.96 -11.87
CA LYS A 87 26.57 -22.09 -11.80
C LYS A 87 26.49 -21.14 -10.60
N ARG A 88 25.33 -20.50 -10.39
CA ARG A 88 25.10 -19.55 -9.30
C ARG A 88 25.26 -20.20 -7.93
N ARG A 89 24.62 -21.35 -7.71
CA ARG A 89 24.76 -22.12 -6.46
C ARG A 89 26.21 -22.50 -6.18
N SER A 90 26.93 -22.94 -7.20
CA SER A 90 28.35 -23.32 -7.08
C SER A 90 29.22 -22.11 -6.72
N LEU A 91 28.96 -20.95 -7.32
CA LEU A 91 29.68 -19.71 -7.07
C LEU A 91 29.41 -19.14 -5.67
N GLN A 92 28.14 -19.09 -5.25
CA GLN A 92 27.77 -18.68 -3.89
C GLN A 92 28.36 -19.63 -2.84
N GLY A 93 28.34 -20.94 -3.10
CA GLY A 93 29.01 -21.94 -2.26
C GLY A 93 30.51 -21.68 -2.16
N CYS A 94 31.17 -21.34 -3.27
CA CYS A 94 32.59 -20.98 -3.30
C CYS A 94 32.89 -19.72 -2.47
N ILE A 95 32.10 -18.65 -2.64
CA ILE A 95 32.25 -17.39 -1.89
C ILE A 95 32.09 -17.63 -0.38
N LYS A 96 31.00 -18.29 0.03
CA LYS A 96 30.71 -18.54 1.45
C LYS A 96 31.70 -19.51 2.10
N ALA A 97 32.05 -20.60 1.41
CA ALA A 97 33.04 -21.55 1.92
C ALA A 97 34.40 -20.88 2.10
N LYS A 98 34.77 -19.99 1.17
CA LYS A 98 35.98 -19.17 1.26
C LYS A 98 35.89 -18.23 2.47
N GLU A 99 34.87 -17.41 2.57
CA GLU A 99 34.69 -16.46 3.67
C GLU A 99 34.74 -17.16 5.02
N CYS A 100 33.99 -18.26 5.18
CA CYS A 100 34.01 -19.06 6.41
C CYS A 100 35.41 -19.62 6.72
N PHE A 101 36.09 -20.18 5.72
CA PHE A 101 37.44 -20.72 5.88
C PHE A 101 38.45 -19.63 6.30
N PHE A 102 38.44 -18.48 5.64
CA PHE A 102 39.41 -17.42 5.91
C PHE A 102 39.13 -16.72 7.24
N THR A 103 37.89 -16.30 7.49
CA THR A 103 37.50 -15.63 8.74
C THR A 103 37.78 -16.52 9.97
N ARG A 104 37.54 -17.84 9.86
CA ARG A 104 37.67 -18.79 10.97
C ARG A 104 39.12 -19.16 11.31
N PHE A 105 40.00 -19.30 10.31
CA PHE A 105 41.36 -19.81 10.53
C PHE A 105 42.46 -18.76 10.37
N TYR A 106 42.18 -17.65 9.68
CA TYR A 106 43.15 -16.61 9.34
C TYR A 106 42.67 -15.20 9.76
N GLY A 107 41.42 -15.05 10.22
CA GLY A 107 40.85 -13.74 10.58
C GLY A 107 40.69 -12.81 9.37
N ASN A 108 40.69 -11.49 9.62
CA ASN A 108 40.67 -10.47 8.56
C ASN A 108 42.03 -10.26 7.89
N ASP A 109 43.07 -10.99 8.30
CA ASP A 109 44.43 -10.88 7.76
C ASP A 109 44.57 -11.70 6.48
N MET A 110 43.80 -11.30 5.46
CA MET A 110 43.87 -11.88 4.12
C MET A 110 45.00 -11.21 3.32
N ASP A 111 45.86 -12.01 2.71
CA ASP A 111 46.85 -11.52 1.75
C ASP A 111 46.16 -10.80 0.56
N PHE A 112 46.92 -9.97 -0.15
CA PHE A 112 46.39 -9.19 -1.27
C PHE A 112 45.76 -10.08 -2.35
N GLY A 113 46.36 -11.23 -2.64
CA GLY A 113 45.86 -12.21 -3.62
C GLY A 113 44.48 -12.77 -3.23
N THR A 114 44.27 -13.11 -1.96
CA THR A 114 43.00 -13.62 -1.46
C THR A 114 41.91 -12.54 -1.49
N ARG A 115 42.24 -11.29 -1.14
CA ARG A 115 41.30 -10.15 -1.26
C ARG A 115 40.92 -9.90 -2.72
N MET A 116 41.88 -9.87 -3.63
CA MET A 116 41.63 -9.69 -5.06
C MET A 116 40.79 -10.82 -5.65
N TYR A 117 41.08 -12.06 -5.27
CA TYR A 117 40.27 -13.21 -5.67
C TYR A 117 38.84 -13.14 -5.11
N GLY A 118 38.65 -12.60 -3.89
CA GLY A 118 37.32 -12.39 -3.31
C GLY A 118 36.50 -11.39 -4.11
N ARG A 119 37.11 -10.24 -4.45
CA ARG A 119 36.50 -9.23 -5.33
C ARG A 119 36.20 -9.77 -6.73
N LEU A 120 37.02 -10.68 -7.25
CA LEU A 120 36.77 -11.34 -8.54
C LEU A 120 35.55 -12.26 -8.47
N LEU A 121 35.46 -13.10 -7.43
CA LEU A 121 34.30 -13.97 -7.24
C LEU A 121 33.00 -13.17 -7.07
N GLN A 122 33.06 -12.06 -6.33
CA GLN A 122 31.90 -11.17 -6.18
C GLN A 122 31.48 -10.56 -7.51
N ARG A 123 32.42 -10.00 -8.29
CA ARG A 123 32.13 -9.49 -9.64
C ARG A 123 31.51 -10.55 -10.55
N LYS A 124 32.06 -11.77 -10.56
CA LYS A 124 31.48 -12.90 -11.32
C LYS A 124 30.07 -13.26 -10.82
N SER A 125 29.78 -13.07 -9.53
CA SER A 125 28.44 -13.30 -8.97
C SER A 125 27.47 -12.24 -9.45
N ASP A 126 27.86 -10.97 -9.41
CA ASP A 126 27.03 -9.85 -9.84
C ASP A 126 26.73 -9.92 -11.35
N GLU A 127 27.73 -10.27 -12.17
CA GLU A 127 27.56 -10.53 -13.60
C GLU A 127 26.59 -11.69 -13.87
N LEU A 128 26.74 -12.80 -13.15
CA LEU A 128 25.87 -13.96 -13.30
C LEU A 128 24.43 -13.66 -12.88
N ASP A 129 24.25 -12.91 -11.80
CA ASP A 129 22.93 -12.50 -11.32
C ASP A 129 22.22 -11.61 -12.35
N THR A 130 22.96 -10.75 -13.06
CA THR A 130 22.45 -9.95 -14.17
C THR A 130 21.98 -10.81 -15.35
N VAL A 131 22.77 -11.83 -15.73
CA VAL A 131 22.41 -12.78 -16.80
C VAL A 131 21.19 -13.61 -16.40
N ILE A 132 21.12 -14.04 -15.14
CA ILE A 132 20.00 -14.82 -14.61
C ILE A 132 18.72 -13.98 -14.61
N ALA A 133 18.77 -12.70 -14.20
CA ALA A 133 17.59 -11.85 -14.28
C ALA A 133 17.04 -11.76 -15.71
N ALA A 134 17.92 -11.53 -16.70
CA ALA A 134 17.51 -11.43 -18.10
C ALA A 134 16.89 -12.73 -18.66
N ILE A 135 17.39 -13.91 -18.23
CA ILE A 135 16.80 -15.19 -18.66
C ILE A 135 15.51 -15.50 -17.92
N GLU A 136 15.38 -15.10 -16.66
CA GLU A 136 14.14 -15.24 -15.89
C GLU A 136 13.03 -14.39 -16.51
N ASP A 137 13.30 -13.12 -16.83
CA ASP A 137 12.36 -12.23 -17.50
C ASP A 137 11.87 -12.84 -18.81
N ARG A 138 12.82 -13.29 -19.65
CA ARG A 138 12.47 -13.92 -20.93
C ARG A 138 11.69 -15.23 -20.75
N TYR A 139 12.01 -16.00 -19.72
CA TYR A 139 11.30 -17.25 -19.44
C TYR A 139 9.86 -16.96 -19.00
N GLN A 140 9.68 -15.99 -18.12
CA GLN A 140 8.36 -15.53 -17.70
C GLN A 140 7.53 -15.03 -18.89
N GLU A 141 8.09 -14.18 -19.76
CA GLU A 141 7.42 -13.69 -20.97
C GLU A 141 6.92 -14.83 -21.85
N LEU A 142 7.75 -15.84 -22.12
CA LEU A 142 7.38 -16.97 -22.97
C LEU A 142 6.30 -17.84 -22.31
N LEU A 143 6.35 -18.04 -20.99
CA LEU A 143 5.32 -18.78 -20.25
C LEU A 143 3.98 -18.05 -20.30
N LEU A 144 3.97 -16.75 -20.00
CA LEU A 144 2.75 -15.94 -20.02
C LEU A 144 2.20 -15.81 -21.45
N SER A 145 3.05 -15.69 -22.46
CA SER A 145 2.64 -15.67 -23.86
C SER A 145 1.97 -16.99 -24.28
N ALA A 146 2.52 -18.14 -23.88
CA ALA A 146 1.93 -19.44 -24.15
C ALA A 146 0.57 -19.63 -23.46
N GLU A 147 0.33 -18.95 -22.34
CA GLU A 147 -0.92 -18.98 -21.57
C GLU A 147 -1.88 -17.83 -21.95
N GLY A 148 -1.55 -17.02 -22.96
CA GLY A 148 -2.35 -15.86 -23.37
C GLY A 148 -2.41 -14.72 -22.35
N ALA A 149 -1.54 -14.75 -21.34
CA ALA A 149 -1.56 -13.89 -20.15
C ALA A 149 -0.44 -12.83 -20.14
N LEU A 150 0.12 -12.47 -21.30
CA LEU A 150 1.24 -11.51 -21.38
C LEU A 150 0.88 -10.13 -20.79
N TRP A 151 -0.40 -9.76 -20.82
CA TRP A 151 -0.94 -8.54 -20.24
C TRP A 151 -0.70 -8.41 -18.72
N VAL A 152 -0.41 -9.52 -18.02
CA VAL A 152 -0.05 -9.51 -16.59
C VAL A 152 1.22 -8.67 -16.34
N LEU A 153 2.12 -8.61 -17.34
CA LEU A 153 3.33 -7.79 -17.26
C LEU A 153 3.03 -6.30 -17.50
N ASP A 154 2.02 -5.98 -18.30
CA ASP A 154 1.63 -4.60 -18.64
C ASP A 154 1.00 -3.87 -17.44
N GLY A 155 0.23 -4.59 -16.61
CA GLY A 155 -0.49 -4.03 -15.46
C GLY A 155 0.40 -3.61 -14.27
N ASN A 156 1.69 -3.96 -14.29
CA ASN A 156 2.64 -3.68 -13.22
C ASN A 156 3.56 -2.48 -13.48
N GLN A 157 3.40 -1.78 -14.62
CA GLN A 157 4.14 -0.54 -14.80
C GLN A 157 3.58 0.53 -13.85
N PRO A 158 4.38 1.07 -12.92
CA PRO A 158 3.99 2.30 -12.26
C PRO A 158 3.85 3.35 -13.35
N SER A 159 2.63 3.84 -13.61
CA SER A 159 2.44 5.00 -14.48
C SER A 159 3.39 6.09 -13.97
N GLY A 160 4.40 6.42 -14.77
CA GLY A 160 5.70 6.96 -14.36
C GLY A 160 5.73 8.39 -13.81
N VAL A 161 4.72 8.82 -13.06
CA VAL A 161 4.62 10.18 -12.50
C VAL A 161 4.28 10.19 -10.99
N VAL A 162 4.00 9.03 -10.38
CA VAL A 162 3.12 9.02 -9.19
C VAL A 162 3.83 8.83 -7.84
N SER A 163 5.16 8.69 -7.83
CA SER A 163 5.97 8.42 -6.62
C SER A 163 6.06 9.61 -5.66
N GLN A 164 6.38 10.81 -6.14
CA GLN A 164 6.80 11.93 -5.28
C GLN A 164 5.68 12.54 -4.43
N PHE A 165 4.41 12.50 -4.87
CA PHE A 165 3.28 13.02 -4.09
C PHE A 165 2.70 11.98 -3.11
N PHE A 166 2.98 10.69 -3.31
CA PHE A 166 2.45 9.64 -2.44
C PHE A 166 3.20 9.60 -1.10
N GLU A 167 4.53 9.76 -1.15
CA GLU A 167 5.40 9.84 0.05
C GLU A 167 4.99 10.98 1.01
N ALA A 168 4.37 12.06 0.50
CA ALA A 168 3.94 13.19 1.34
C ALA A 168 2.57 13.02 2.01
N CYS A 169 1.66 12.22 1.45
CA CYS A 169 0.27 12.09 1.95
C CYS A 169 0.02 10.80 2.72
N CYS A 170 0.72 9.74 2.35
CA CYS A 170 0.72 8.47 3.03
C CYS A 170 2.14 8.30 3.57
N GLU A 171 2.36 8.70 4.82
CA GLU A 171 3.45 8.08 5.58
C GLU A 171 3.07 6.61 5.62
N TYR A 172 3.66 5.82 4.73
CA TYR A 172 3.71 4.39 4.98
C TYR A 172 4.33 4.26 6.36
N PRO A 173 3.72 3.52 7.29
CA PRO A 173 4.50 3.08 8.43
C PRO A 173 5.77 2.48 7.83
N GLU A 174 6.95 3.01 8.21
CA GLU A 174 8.22 2.39 7.85
C GLU A 174 8.01 0.91 8.11
N SER A 175 8.02 0.11 7.04
CA SER A 175 7.53 -1.25 7.10
C SER A 175 8.25 -1.93 8.26
N THR A 176 7.52 -2.25 9.33
CA THR A 176 8.04 -2.94 10.53
C THR A 176 8.34 -4.42 10.24
N LEU A 177 8.67 -4.74 8.99
CA LEU A 177 9.52 -5.86 8.66
C LEU A 177 10.94 -5.47 9.09
N GLU A 178 11.14 -5.27 10.40
CA GLU A 178 12.47 -5.19 10.98
C GLU A 178 13.26 -6.41 10.50
N GLU A 179 14.53 -6.24 10.15
CA GLU A 179 15.41 -7.37 9.90
C GLU A 179 15.35 -8.30 11.12
N ALA A 180 14.65 -9.42 10.96
CA ALA A 180 14.34 -10.29 12.07
C ALA A 180 15.64 -10.72 12.77
N ARG A 181 15.77 -10.31 14.04
CA ARG A 181 16.99 -10.55 14.82
C ARG A 181 17.20 -12.06 14.96
N LEU A 182 18.33 -12.54 14.47
CA LEU A 182 18.69 -13.95 14.57
C LEU A 182 18.72 -14.36 16.05
N PRO A 183 17.99 -15.42 16.46
CA PRO A 183 18.07 -15.91 17.83
C PRO A 183 19.49 -16.38 18.16
N ALA A 184 19.97 -15.97 19.33
CA ALA A 184 21.29 -16.34 19.82
C ALA A 184 21.40 -17.87 20.02
N PRO A 185 22.53 -18.50 19.64
CA PRO A 185 22.72 -19.93 19.88
C PRO A 185 22.75 -20.22 21.39
N LYS A 186 21.83 -21.05 21.88
CA LYS A 186 21.97 -21.70 23.19
C LYS A 186 22.94 -22.87 23.05
N ASP A 187 24.23 -22.62 23.27
CA ASP A 187 25.23 -23.68 23.42
C ASP A 187 25.03 -24.37 24.77
N LYS A 188 24.16 -25.39 24.80
CA LYS A 188 24.22 -26.43 25.83
C LYS A 188 25.18 -27.50 25.33
N GLY A 189 26.30 -27.65 26.04
CA GLY A 189 27.47 -28.42 25.63
C GLY A 189 27.25 -29.92 25.51
N GLU A 190 26.54 -30.35 24.48
CA GLU A 190 26.48 -31.75 24.07
C GLU A 190 27.09 -31.90 22.68
N HIS A 191 27.84 -32.99 22.50
CA HIS A 191 28.52 -33.42 21.29
C HIS A 191 27.57 -33.60 20.09
N LYS A 192 27.03 -32.51 19.54
CA LYS A 192 26.33 -32.55 18.25
C LYS A 192 27.34 -32.66 17.11
N ALA A 193 26.97 -33.44 16.10
CA ALA A 193 27.68 -33.58 14.84
C ALA A 193 28.17 -32.22 14.34
N ILE A 194 29.33 -32.18 13.69
CA ILE A 194 29.90 -30.95 13.12
C ILE A 194 28.98 -30.50 11.98
N VAL A 195 27.95 -29.69 12.30
CA VAL A 195 27.07 -29.05 11.32
C VAL A 195 27.79 -27.83 10.76
N ASP A 196 27.65 -27.58 9.46
CA ASP A 196 28.22 -26.40 8.80
C ASP A 196 27.61 -25.12 9.40
N PRO A 197 28.42 -24.24 10.02
CA PRO A 197 27.93 -23.01 10.63
C PRO A 197 27.24 -22.07 9.62
N VAL A 198 27.62 -22.15 8.34
CA VAL A 198 27.00 -21.37 7.26
C VAL A 198 25.59 -21.88 6.98
N GLU A 199 25.39 -23.20 6.95
CA GLU A 199 24.07 -23.80 6.76
C GLU A 199 23.13 -23.46 7.92
N GLU A 200 23.63 -23.50 9.15
CA GLU A 200 22.88 -23.15 10.36
C GLU A 200 22.49 -21.66 10.37
N GLY A 201 23.41 -20.76 10.03
CA GLY A 201 23.10 -19.33 9.91
C GLY A 201 22.06 -19.02 8.83
N MET A 202 22.16 -19.68 7.67
CA MET A 202 21.19 -19.54 6.57
C MET A 202 19.80 -20.08 6.96
N LYS A 203 19.74 -21.21 7.67
CA LYS A 203 18.48 -21.75 8.20
C LYS A 203 17.81 -20.75 9.14
N ARG A 204 18.54 -20.16 10.08
CA ARG A 204 17.99 -19.16 11.01
C ARG A 204 17.48 -17.92 10.28
N LYS A 205 18.27 -17.37 9.34
CA LYS A 205 17.83 -16.22 8.53
C LYS A 205 16.57 -16.53 7.76
N ARG A 206 16.48 -17.73 7.17
CA ARG A 206 15.28 -18.20 6.46
C ARG A 206 14.07 -18.25 7.38
N TYR A 207 14.18 -18.89 8.55
CA TYR A 207 13.08 -18.97 9.51
C TYR A 207 12.61 -17.58 9.95
N ALA A 208 13.56 -16.69 10.25
CA ALA A 208 13.26 -15.33 10.69
C ALA A 208 12.48 -14.55 9.61
N MET A 209 12.84 -14.71 8.33
CA MET A 209 12.12 -14.12 7.20
C MET A 209 10.73 -14.71 6.99
N ILE A 210 10.59 -16.04 7.08
CA ILE A 210 9.28 -16.71 6.98
C ILE A 210 8.35 -16.19 8.08
N ILE A 211 8.84 -16.09 9.32
CA ILE A 211 8.08 -15.53 10.44
C ILE A 211 7.65 -14.09 10.13
N GLY A 212 8.56 -13.23 9.66
CA GLY A 212 8.24 -11.85 9.30
C GLY A 212 7.15 -11.74 8.22
N ILE A 213 7.18 -12.61 7.20
CA ILE A 213 6.13 -12.65 6.16
C ILE A 213 4.77 -13.05 6.77
N TRP A 214 4.74 -14.05 7.65
CA TRP A 214 3.50 -14.46 8.31
C TRP A 214 2.98 -13.44 9.30
N ASP A 215 3.85 -12.75 10.04
CA ASP A 215 3.48 -11.63 10.92
C ASP A 215 2.86 -10.48 10.11
N TYR A 216 3.45 -10.18 8.95
CA TYR A 216 2.90 -9.22 8.00
C TYR A 216 1.50 -9.64 7.52
N ILE A 217 1.32 -10.88 7.05
CA ILE A 217 0.00 -11.40 6.61
C ILE A 217 -1.03 -11.36 7.75
N ALA A 218 -0.63 -11.77 8.95
CA ALA A 218 -1.47 -11.75 10.13
C ALA A 218 -1.94 -10.33 10.49
N SER A 219 -1.08 -9.33 10.34
CA SER A 219 -1.42 -7.92 10.59
C SER A 219 -2.48 -7.35 9.64
N LEU A 220 -2.71 -7.99 8.49
CA LEU A 220 -3.73 -7.59 7.52
C LEU A 220 -5.05 -8.36 7.71
N CYS A 221 -5.04 -9.43 8.50
CA CYS A 221 -6.21 -10.26 8.71
C CYS A 221 -7.21 -9.56 9.65
N THR A 222 -8.48 -9.79 9.41
CA THR A 222 -9.55 -9.49 10.38
C THR A 222 -9.62 -10.65 11.40
N PRO A 223 -10.25 -10.49 12.58
CA PRO A 223 -10.42 -11.59 13.54
C PRO A 223 -11.09 -12.82 12.90
N PRO A 224 -10.79 -14.06 13.33
CA PRO A 224 -11.35 -15.27 12.72
C PRO A 224 -12.88 -15.37 12.82
N GLU A 225 -13.48 -14.70 13.80
CA GLU A 225 -14.92 -14.61 14.05
C GLU A 225 -15.63 -13.65 13.09
N SER A 226 -14.86 -12.84 12.36
CA SER A 226 -15.39 -11.90 11.36
C SER A 226 -15.99 -12.65 10.18
N LEU A 227 -17.16 -12.17 9.73
CA LEU A 227 -17.83 -12.66 8.52
C LEU A 227 -16.91 -12.52 7.29
N PHE A 228 -16.05 -11.50 7.30
CA PHE A 228 -15.15 -11.14 6.21
C PHE A 228 -13.78 -11.82 6.32
N PHE A 229 -13.56 -12.73 7.27
CA PHE A 229 -12.24 -13.36 7.49
C PHE A 229 -11.74 -14.12 6.27
N ARG A 230 -12.55 -15.03 5.72
CA ARG A 230 -12.14 -15.85 4.58
C ARG A 230 -11.94 -15.01 3.33
N GLU A 231 -12.82 -14.05 3.12
CA GLU A 231 -12.75 -13.09 2.02
C GLU A 231 -11.48 -12.23 2.10
N ARG A 232 -11.19 -11.66 3.27
CA ARG A 232 -9.95 -10.94 3.57
C ARG A 232 -8.72 -11.75 3.23
N LEU A 233 -8.66 -12.99 3.71
CA LEU A 233 -7.51 -13.87 3.49
C LEU A 233 -7.32 -14.16 1.99
N ASN A 234 -8.42 -14.41 1.27
CA ASN A 234 -8.37 -14.61 -0.19
C ASN A 234 -7.89 -13.35 -0.92
N ILE A 235 -8.28 -12.14 -0.49
CA ILE A 235 -7.81 -10.88 -1.06
C ILE A 235 -6.30 -10.71 -0.81
N ILE A 236 -5.82 -11.03 0.40
CA ILE A 236 -4.39 -11.02 0.71
C ILE A 236 -3.64 -12.01 -0.20
N HIS A 237 -4.17 -13.22 -0.39
CA HIS A 237 -3.60 -14.20 -1.31
C HIS A 237 -3.60 -13.71 -2.76
N ALA A 238 -4.66 -13.05 -3.23
CA ALA A 238 -4.72 -12.47 -4.57
C ALA A 238 -3.66 -11.38 -4.74
N HIS A 239 -3.48 -10.53 -3.73
CA HIS A 239 -2.44 -9.51 -3.73
C HIS A 239 -1.03 -10.14 -3.79
N ILE A 240 -0.76 -11.15 -2.95
CA ILE A 240 0.52 -11.88 -2.96
C ILE A 240 0.75 -12.54 -4.32
N ALA A 241 -0.25 -13.18 -4.91
CA ALA A 241 -0.16 -13.80 -6.24
C ALA A 241 0.19 -12.78 -7.32
N ARG A 242 -0.43 -11.59 -7.30
CA ARG A 242 -0.10 -10.49 -8.23
C ARG A 242 1.33 -9.98 -8.03
N CYS A 243 1.78 -9.80 -6.78
CA CYS A 243 3.15 -9.40 -6.48
C CYS A 243 4.17 -10.45 -6.95
N ILE A 244 3.91 -11.74 -6.73
CA ILE A 244 4.73 -12.84 -7.24
C ILE A 244 4.75 -12.84 -8.77
N CYS A 245 3.61 -12.61 -9.42
CA CYS A 245 3.52 -12.47 -10.87
C CYS A 245 4.32 -11.31 -11.44
N SER A 246 4.57 -10.24 -10.66
CA SER A 246 5.33 -9.08 -11.13
C SER A 246 6.86 -9.28 -11.14
N ASP A 247 7.39 -10.29 -10.44
CA ASP A 247 8.82 -10.58 -10.35
C ASP A 247 9.13 -11.95 -10.97
N ALA A 248 9.98 -11.98 -11.99
CA ALA A 248 10.27 -13.19 -12.75
C ALA A 248 10.87 -14.32 -11.89
N THR A 249 11.74 -14.00 -10.92
CA THR A 249 12.33 -14.99 -10.01
C THR A 249 11.26 -15.62 -9.13
N LEU A 250 10.37 -14.79 -8.55
CA LEU A 250 9.26 -15.25 -7.71
C LEU A 250 8.28 -16.08 -8.54
N PHE A 251 7.85 -15.58 -9.70
CA PHE A 251 6.94 -16.27 -10.61
C PHE A 251 7.43 -17.67 -10.97
N LEU A 252 8.66 -17.79 -11.48
CA LEU A 252 9.23 -19.07 -11.91
C LEU A 252 9.40 -20.04 -10.73
N THR A 253 9.70 -19.53 -9.54
CA THR A 253 9.80 -20.35 -8.33
C THR A 253 8.43 -20.85 -7.90
N ALA A 254 7.43 -19.96 -7.88
CA ALA A 254 6.08 -20.23 -7.43
C ALA A 254 5.26 -21.12 -8.39
N ARG A 255 5.64 -21.22 -9.66
CA ARG A 255 5.01 -22.12 -10.65
C ARG A 255 4.99 -23.61 -10.28
N LYS A 256 5.77 -24.03 -9.27
CA LYS A 256 5.79 -25.41 -8.77
C LYS A 256 4.69 -25.70 -7.76
N TYR A 257 4.01 -24.66 -7.26
CA TYR A 257 3.01 -24.74 -6.21
C TYR A 257 1.62 -24.54 -6.80
N LYS A 258 0.61 -25.14 -6.17
CA LYS A 258 -0.78 -25.02 -6.62
C LYS A 258 -1.45 -23.78 -6.04
N THR A 259 -1.15 -23.45 -4.78
CA THR A 259 -1.75 -22.33 -4.06
C THR A 259 -0.71 -21.40 -3.48
N VAL A 260 -1.12 -20.16 -3.14
CA VAL A 260 -0.28 -19.21 -2.39
C VAL A 260 0.14 -19.81 -1.04
N GLU A 261 -0.78 -20.50 -0.38
CA GLU A 261 -0.55 -21.15 0.92
C GLU A 261 0.54 -22.24 0.82
N ASP A 262 0.51 -23.07 -0.22
CA ASP A 262 1.55 -24.09 -0.46
C ASP A 262 2.94 -23.45 -0.65
N PHE A 263 2.99 -22.32 -1.36
CA PHE A 263 4.24 -21.58 -1.58
C PHE A 263 4.78 -21.00 -0.28
N LEU A 264 3.92 -20.35 0.52
CA LEU A 264 4.32 -19.70 1.78
C LEU A 264 4.67 -20.69 2.90
N ARG A 265 4.15 -21.93 2.84
CA ARG A 265 4.48 -23.01 3.79
C ARG A 265 5.80 -23.72 3.49
N ASP A 266 6.44 -23.48 2.34
CA ASP A 266 7.69 -24.15 2.02
C ASP A 266 8.88 -23.58 2.81
N LEU A 267 9.26 -24.30 3.87
CA LEU A 267 10.42 -23.99 4.72
C LEU A 267 11.78 -24.15 3.99
N ASN A 268 11.78 -24.62 2.74
CA ASN A 268 12.97 -24.78 1.91
C ASN A 268 13.18 -23.66 0.90
N LEU A 269 12.32 -22.63 0.88
CA LEU A 269 12.54 -21.46 0.04
C LEU A 269 13.91 -20.83 0.30
N ASP A 270 14.59 -20.45 -0.78
CA ASP A 270 15.90 -19.81 -0.69
C ASP A 270 15.76 -18.41 -0.06
N VAL A 271 16.79 -17.98 0.69
CA VAL A 271 16.81 -16.67 1.34
C VAL A 271 16.61 -15.54 0.33
N LEU A 272 17.16 -15.66 -0.89
CA LEU A 272 16.96 -14.66 -1.94
C LEU A 272 15.49 -14.56 -2.38
N VAL A 273 14.78 -15.69 -2.45
CA VAL A 273 13.35 -15.72 -2.80
C VAL A 273 12.54 -15.03 -1.71
N LEU A 274 12.87 -15.29 -0.44
CA LEU A 274 12.22 -14.64 0.69
C LEU A 274 12.51 -13.13 0.75
N GLU A 275 13.76 -12.71 0.50
CA GLU A 275 14.14 -11.29 0.41
C GLU A 275 13.37 -10.57 -0.70
N LYS A 276 13.26 -11.19 -1.88
CA LYS A 276 12.44 -10.66 -2.98
C LYS A 276 10.97 -10.58 -2.60
N LEU A 277 10.43 -11.62 -1.97
CA LEU A 277 9.04 -11.66 -1.53
C LEU A 277 8.75 -10.52 -0.53
N ILE A 278 9.57 -10.37 0.51
CA ILE A 278 9.47 -9.28 1.48
C ILE A 278 9.49 -7.93 0.77
N LYS A 279 10.42 -7.74 -0.18
CA LYS A 279 10.55 -6.48 -0.94
C LYS A 279 9.31 -6.16 -1.78
N VAL A 280 8.73 -7.14 -2.48
CA VAL A 280 7.52 -6.87 -3.28
C VAL A 280 6.30 -6.67 -2.40
N LEU A 281 6.21 -7.34 -1.25
CA LEU A 281 5.13 -7.16 -0.30
C LEU A 281 5.20 -5.82 0.44
N SER A 282 6.39 -5.29 0.70
CA SER A 282 6.52 -3.96 1.33
C SER A 282 6.20 -2.79 0.39
N GLN A 283 6.11 -3.03 -0.93
CA GLN A 283 5.86 -2.01 -1.95
C GLN A 283 4.38 -2.04 -2.39
N HIS A 284 3.49 -1.51 -1.54
CA HIS A 284 2.05 -1.47 -1.85
C HIS A 284 1.73 -0.58 -3.05
N ASN A 285 1.28 -1.21 -4.13
CA ASN A 285 0.71 -0.52 -5.29
C ASN A 285 -0.82 -0.47 -5.17
N VAL A 286 -1.39 0.74 -5.10
CA VAL A 286 -2.84 0.99 -5.04
C VAL A 286 -3.62 0.27 -6.14
N HIS A 287 -3.08 0.20 -7.36
CA HIS A 287 -3.72 -0.48 -8.48
C HIS A 287 -3.68 -2.00 -8.33
N CYS A 288 -2.58 -2.54 -7.78
CA CYS A 288 -2.45 -3.97 -7.51
C CYS A 288 -3.43 -4.42 -6.41
N ILE A 289 -3.57 -3.64 -5.34
CA ILE A 289 -4.54 -3.90 -4.27
C ILE A 289 -5.97 -3.76 -4.78
N ARG A 290 -6.26 -2.74 -5.61
CA ARG A 290 -7.55 -2.63 -6.30
C ARG A 290 -7.87 -3.91 -7.07
N ALA A 291 -6.92 -4.35 -7.89
CA ALA A 291 -7.11 -5.52 -8.72
C ALA A 291 -7.26 -6.80 -7.89
N ALA A 292 -6.54 -6.94 -6.77
CA ALA A 292 -6.66 -8.07 -5.87
C ALA A 292 -8.02 -8.13 -5.16
N ILE A 293 -8.57 -7.00 -4.74
CA ILE A 293 -9.93 -6.93 -4.18
C ILE A 293 -10.95 -7.31 -5.25
N ASP A 294 -10.78 -6.75 -6.45
CA ASP A 294 -11.64 -7.02 -7.60
C ASP A 294 -11.61 -8.49 -8.03
N ASP A 295 -10.45 -9.15 -7.97
CA ASP A 295 -10.32 -10.59 -8.29
C ASP A 295 -11.17 -11.49 -7.41
N ILE A 296 -11.45 -11.08 -6.16
CA ILE A 296 -12.19 -11.88 -5.19
C ILE A 296 -13.66 -11.49 -5.13
N LEU A 297 -13.96 -10.19 -5.15
CA LEU A 297 -15.33 -9.68 -4.98
C LEU A 297 -16.12 -9.61 -6.29
N ARG A 298 -15.49 -9.98 -7.41
CA ARG A 298 -16.17 -10.02 -8.69
C ARG A 298 -17.27 -11.08 -8.68
N PRO A 299 -18.44 -10.77 -9.28
CA PRO A 299 -19.53 -11.74 -9.42
C PRO A 299 -19.08 -13.03 -10.12
N GLU A 300 -19.58 -14.18 -9.66
CA GLU A 300 -19.20 -15.50 -10.20
C GLU A 300 -19.56 -15.69 -11.68
N ASP A 301 -20.55 -14.93 -12.18
CA ASP A 301 -21.03 -14.94 -13.56
C ASP A 301 -20.21 -14.05 -14.51
N ASP A 302 -19.20 -13.34 -14.02
CA ASP A 302 -18.34 -12.52 -14.88
C ASP A 302 -17.46 -13.39 -15.79
N THR A 303 -17.65 -13.26 -17.10
CA THR A 303 -16.90 -13.96 -18.15
C THR A 303 -15.63 -13.23 -18.60
N GLY A 304 -15.18 -12.22 -17.85
CA GLY A 304 -14.01 -11.41 -18.16
C GLY A 304 -12.73 -12.25 -18.31
N GLU A 305 -11.80 -11.78 -19.14
CA GLU A 305 -10.50 -12.43 -19.35
C GLU A 305 -9.71 -12.51 -18.04
N TYR A 306 -9.26 -13.72 -17.69
CA TYR A 306 -8.47 -13.98 -16.48
C TYR A 306 -7.33 -14.96 -16.72
N PHE A 307 -6.33 -14.89 -15.84
CA PHE A 307 -5.20 -15.82 -15.76
C PHE A 307 -5.23 -16.53 -14.40
N THR A 308 -5.11 -17.86 -14.40
CA THR A 308 -5.08 -18.63 -13.14
C THR A 308 -3.65 -18.83 -12.66
N PHE A 309 -3.36 -18.36 -11.45
CA PHE A 309 -2.04 -18.48 -10.85
C PHE A 309 -2.13 -18.67 -9.35
N LEU A 310 -1.41 -19.67 -8.82
CA LEU A 310 -1.41 -20.00 -7.38
C LEU A 310 -2.83 -20.15 -6.79
N GLY A 311 -3.73 -20.77 -7.56
CA GLY A 311 -5.12 -21.00 -7.14
C GLY A 311 -6.02 -19.77 -7.24
N MET A 312 -5.50 -18.62 -7.67
CA MET A 312 -6.24 -17.36 -7.80
C MET A 312 -6.59 -17.08 -9.27
N LYS A 313 -7.75 -16.48 -9.52
CA LYS A 313 -8.11 -15.91 -10.82
C LYS A 313 -7.68 -14.44 -10.84
N LEU A 314 -6.68 -14.12 -11.64
CA LEU A 314 -6.21 -12.75 -11.84
C LEU A 314 -6.91 -12.18 -13.06
N HIS A 315 -7.77 -11.19 -12.89
CA HIS A 315 -8.51 -10.58 -13.98
C HIS A 315 -7.70 -9.46 -14.66
N ARG A 316 -7.86 -9.37 -16.00
CA ARG A 316 -7.18 -8.35 -16.83
C ARG A 316 -7.76 -6.96 -16.65
N HIS A 317 -9.09 -6.88 -16.75
CA HIS A 317 -9.83 -5.64 -16.61
C HIS A 317 -10.36 -5.54 -15.19
N LEU A 318 -10.49 -4.33 -14.66
CA LEU A 318 -11.09 -4.10 -13.35
C LEU A 318 -12.61 -4.02 -13.48
N GLY A 319 -13.32 -4.56 -12.51
CA GLY A 319 -14.75 -4.37 -12.33
C GLY A 319 -15.11 -2.89 -12.11
N GLU A 320 -16.38 -2.59 -12.35
CA GLU A 320 -16.86 -1.22 -12.39
C GLU A 320 -17.10 -0.60 -11.01
N THR A 321 -17.48 -1.41 -10.02
CA THR A 321 -17.91 -0.93 -8.70
C THR A 321 -17.56 -1.89 -7.59
N PHE A 322 -16.94 -1.38 -6.53
CA PHE A 322 -16.79 -2.13 -5.29
C PHE A 322 -18.08 -2.09 -4.45
N PRO A 323 -18.42 -3.20 -3.75
CA PRO A 323 -19.38 -3.17 -2.67
C PRO A 323 -18.84 -2.34 -1.49
N PHE A 324 -19.66 -2.13 -0.46
CA PHE A 324 -19.30 -1.23 0.63
C PHE A 324 -18.21 -1.83 1.55
N HIS A 325 -18.32 -3.11 1.92
CA HIS A 325 -17.33 -3.81 2.76
C HIS A 325 -15.92 -3.89 2.11
N ALA A 326 -15.83 -3.83 0.78
CA ALA A 326 -14.58 -3.78 0.04
C ALA A 326 -13.65 -2.61 0.45
N TRP A 327 -14.21 -1.51 0.96
CA TRP A 327 -13.42 -0.39 1.46
C TRP A 327 -12.70 -0.71 2.76
N GLY A 328 -13.24 -1.64 3.56
CA GLY A 328 -12.48 -2.26 4.63
C GLY A 328 -11.33 -3.05 4.09
N HIS A 329 -11.55 -3.79 3.00
CA HIS A 329 -10.49 -4.51 2.31
C HIS A 329 -9.33 -3.64 1.89
N TRP A 330 -9.66 -2.50 1.29
CA TRP A 330 -8.73 -1.45 0.93
C TRP A 330 -7.99 -0.85 2.14
N ALA A 331 -8.72 -0.48 3.20
CA ALA A 331 -8.18 0.33 4.29
C ALA A 331 -7.05 -0.34 5.06
N VAL A 332 -7.02 -1.67 5.18
CA VAL A 332 -5.96 -2.37 5.93
C VAL A 332 -4.56 -2.18 5.30
N PHE A 333 -4.49 -2.05 3.98
CA PHE A 333 -3.23 -1.83 3.28
C PHE A 333 -2.76 -0.37 3.34
N PHE A 334 -3.64 0.54 3.77
CA PHE A 334 -3.41 1.97 3.82
C PHE A 334 -3.89 2.52 5.18
N PRO A 335 -3.09 2.39 6.26
CA PRO A 335 -3.49 2.75 7.62
C PRO A 335 -3.89 4.21 7.81
N SER A 336 -3.46 5.11 6.91
CA SER A 336 -4.06 6.44 6.71
C SER A 336 -4.55 6.52 5.28
N PRO A 337 -5.77 6.04 4.98
CA PRO A 337 -6.24 6.01 3.61
C PRO A 337 -6.55 7.45 3.18
N CYS A 338 -5.57 8.14 2.60
CA CYS A 338 -5.86 9.42 1.96
C CYS A 338 -6.84 9.14 0.82
N LEU A 339 -7.90 9.95 0.71
CA LEU A 339 -8.74 10.01 -0.50
C LEU A 339 -7.89 10.23 -1.78
N CYS A 340 -6.64 10.67 -1.66
CA CYS A 340 -5.62 10.69 -2.71
C CYS A 340 -5.42 9.32 -3.37
N ALA A 341 -5.23 8.25 -2.59
CA ALA A 341 -4.99 6.90 -3.09
C ALA A 341 -6.21 6.36 -3.84
N VAL A 342 -7.40 6.68 -3.31
CA VAL A 342 -8.69 6.38 -3.94
C VAL A 342 -8.83 7.15 -5.25
N LYS A 343 -8.62 8.47 -5.26
CA LYS A 343 -8.68 9.32 -6.46
C LYS A 343 -7.67 8.98 -7.55
N LYS A 344 -6.55 8.33 -7.22
CA LYS A 344 -5.61 7.79 -8.21
C LYS A 344 -6.14 6.52 -8.86
N SER A 345 -6.83 5.71 -8.07
CA SER A 345 -7.25 4.37 -8.49
C SER A 345 -8.64 4.36 -9.11
N PHE A 346 -9.52 5.29 -8.73
CA PHE A 346 -10.92 5.34 -9.12
C PHE A 346 -11.27 6.68 -9.76
N SER A 347 -12.03 6.63 -10.85
CA SER A 347 -12.47 7.81 -11.60
C SER A 347 -13.96 8.12 -11.45
N LYS A 348 -14.76 7.19 -10.90
CA LYS A 348 -16.20 7.35 -10.67
C LYS A 348 -16.47 8.01 -9.31
N ALA A 349 -17.36 9.00 -9.27
CA ALA A 349 -17.71 9.72 -8.05
C ALA A 349 -18.27 8.84 -6.93
N ARG A 350 -19.06 7.83 -7.30
CA ARG A 350 -19.65 6.88 -6.33
C ARG A 350 -18.60 6.15 -5.52
N GLN A 351 -17.50 5.72 -6.14
CA GLN A 351 -16.44 5.00 -5.43
C GLN A 351 -15.75 5.90 -4.40
N ILE A 352 -15.53 7.18 -4.73
CA ILE A 352 -15.03 8.16 -3.76
C ILE A 352 -16.03 8.36 -2.63
N SER A 353 -17.33 8.45 -2.93
CA SER A 353 -18.38 8.59 -1.91
C SER A 353 -18.45 7.40 -0.96
N LEU A 354 -18.46 6.18 -1.49
CA LEU A 354 -18.48 4.96 -0.66
C LEU A 354 -17.23 4.88 0.21
N SER A 355 -16.06 5.24 -0.31
CA SER A 355 -14.82 5.29 0.47
C SER A 355 -14.89 6.30 1.62
N SER A 356 -15.39 7.51 1.38
CA SER A 356 -15.57 8.55 2.40
C SER A 356 -16.57 8.11 3.47
N LYS A 357 -17.70 7.54 3.04
CA LYS A 357 -18.76 7.03 3.91
C LYS A 357 -18.22 5.90 4.79
N TYR A 358 -17.50 4.94 4.22
CA TYR A 358 -16.83 3.87 4.97
C TYR A 358 -15.91 4.42 6.05
N MET A 359 -15.01 5.34 5.69
CA MET A 359 -14.09 5.94 6.66
C MET A 359 -14.82 6.61 7.82
N GLN A 360 -15.92 7.33 7.54
CA GLN A 360 -16.69 8.01 8.57
C GLN A 360 -17.45 7.04 9.48
N LEU A 361 -18.13 6.03 8.91
CA LEU A 361 -18.86 5.03 9.71
C LEU A 361 -17.95 4.24 10.65
N HIS A 362 -16.68 4.05 10.28
CA HIS A 362 -15.68 3.36 11.10
C HIS A 362 -14.79 4.30 11.93
N GLY A 363 -15.09 5.60 11.98
CA GLY A 363 -14.29 6.57 12.75
C GLY A 363 -12.84 6.73 12.25
N ILE A 364 -12.53 6.30 11.04
CA ILE A 364 -11.19 6.40 10.43
C ILE A 364 -10.95 7.86 10.06
N ARG A 365 -10.00 8.50 10.76
CA ARG A 365 -9.68 9.92 10.54
C ARG A 365 -9.07 10.12 9.14
N CYS A 366 -9.82 10.75 8.24
CA CYS A 366 -9.29 11.23 6.98
C CYS A 366 -8.57 12.58 7.20
N ARG A 367 -7.27 12.69 6.83
CA ARG A 367 -6.47 13.94 6.92
C ARG A 367 -7.14 15.16 6.25
N ARG A 368 -8.10 14.95 5.35
CA ARG A 368 -8.88 16.03 4.72
C ARG A 368 -9.84 16.72 5.70
N LEU A 369 -10.48 15.95 6.59
CA LEU A 369 -11.46 16.48 7.53
C LEU A 369 -10.79 17.25 8.67
N SER A 370 -9.55 16.88 9.02
CA SER A 370 -8.75 17.55 10.06
C SER A 370 -8.28 18.96 9.69
N GLN A 371 -8.42 19.38 8.42
CA GLN A 371 -8.07 20.74 7.98
C GLN A 371 -9.17 21.77 8.28
N TYR A 372 -10.39 21.31 8.60
CA TYR A 372 -11.52 22.19 8.91
C TYR A 372 -11.68 22.37 10.42
N HIS A 373 -12.09 23.57 10.83
CA HIS A 373 -12.39 23.89 12.22
C HIS A 373 -13.43 22.89 12.80
N GLU A 374 -13.30 22.53 14.07
CA GLU A 374 -14.11 21.48 14.74
C GLU A 374 -15.62 21.69 14.56
N LYS A 375 -16.08 22.95 14.54
CA LYS A 375 -17.49 23.32 14.29
C LYS A 375 -17.99 22.94 12.89
N LEU A 376 -17.14 23.05 11.87
CA LEU A 376 -17.48 22.70 10.48
C LEU A 376 -17.48 21.18 10.26
N HIS A 377 -16.73 20.45 11.07
CA HIS A 377 -16.57 19.00 10.96
C HIS A 377 -17.93 18.27 10.97
N LYS A 378 -18.89 18.69 11.80
CA LYS A 378 -20.20 18.05 11.90
C LYS A 378 -21.02 18.19 10.60
N SER A 379 -21.11 19.41 10.05
CA SER A 379 -21.86 19.66 8.82
C SER A 379 -21.20 18.98 7.61
N ILE A 380 -19.88 19.00 7.53
CA ILE A 380 -19.14 18.30 6.46
C ILE A 380 -19.33 16.79 6.58
N SER A 381 -19.30 16.22 7.80
CA SER A 381 -19.55 14.79 8.02
C SER A 381 -20.95 14.38 7.55
N ILE A 382 -21.98 15.20 7.82
CA ILE A 382 -23.33 14.94 7.31
C ILE A 382 -23.34 14.90 5.78
N LEU A 383 -22.70 15.88 5.12
CA LEU A 383 -22.64 15.95 3.65
C LEU A 383 -21.89 14.76 3.05
N ASP A 384 -20.72 14.41 3.58
CA ASP A 384 -19.90 13.30 3.11
C ASP A 384 -20.61 11.94 3.31
N LEU A 385 -21.25 11.70 4.47
CA LEU A 385 -22.10 10.52 4.70
C LEU A 385 -23.25 10.45 3.69
N CYS A 386 -23.73 11.59 3.21
CA CYS A 386 -24.77 11.69 2.20
C CYS A 386 -24.23 11.59 0.77
N GLY A 387 -22.92 11.34 0.60
CA GLY A 387 -22.24 11.24 -0.69
C GLY A 387 -21.98 12.58 -1.38
N ILE A 388 -22.16 13.69 -0.66
CA ILE A 388 -21.91 15.04 -1.14
C ILE A 388 -20.47 15.45 -0.82
N HIS A 389 -19.74 15.69 -1.89
CA HIS A 389 -18.31 15.95 -1.89
C HIS A 389 -18.03 17.45 -2.00
N VAL A 390 -17.88 18.16 -0.89
CA VAL A 390 -17.57 19.60 -0.88
C VAL A 390 -16.15 19.86 -1.44
N ALA A 391 -16.06 20.56 -2.57
CA ALA A 391 -14.80 20.82 -3.28
C ALA A 391 -14.13 22.10 -2.79
N TYR A 392 -14.92 23.18 -2.70
CA TYR A 392 -14.46 24.51 -2.38
C TYR A 392 -15.54 25.26 -1.60
N LEU A 393 -15.08 26.15 -0.73
CA LEU A 393 -15.89 26.96 0.16
C LEU A 393 -15.45 28.41 -0.01
N ASP A 394 -16.31 29.24 -0.60
CA ASP A 394 -16.07 30.67 -0.72
C ASP A 394 -16.88 31.40 0.36
N PRO A 395 -16.25 31.89 1.45
CA PRO A 395 -16.95 32.67 2.45
C PRO A 395 -17.44 34.03 1.90
N GLY A 396 -16.92 34.49 0.75
CA GLY A 396 -17.23 35.77 0.16
C GLY A 396 -16.62 36.97 0.92
N GLY A 397 -17.08 38.17 0.57
CA GLY A 397 -16.80 39.40 1.31
C GLY A 397 -17.68 39.56 2.56
N LEU A 398 -17.65 40.75 3.18
CA LEU A 398 -18.61 41.10 4.25
C LEU A 398 -20.05 40.84 3.75
N ARG A 399 -20.81 40.00 4.47
CA ARG A 399 -22.14 39.55 4.04
C ARG A 399 -23.07 40.69 3.67
N HIS A 400 -23.01 41.73 4.48
CA HIS A 400 -23.75 42.96 4.33
C HIS A 400 -22.86 44.13 4.76
N SER A 401 -22.78 45.16 3.94
CA SER A 401 -22.14 46.42 4.31
C SER A 401 -22.99 47.59 3.84
N ILE A 402 -23.02 48.66 4.64
CA ILE A 402 -23.58 49.94 4.26
C ILE A 402 -22.49 51.00 4.42
N GLU A 403 -22.16 51.66 3.33
CA GLU A 403 -21.09 52.63 3.26
C GLU A 403 -21.60 53.98 2.74
N LYS A 404 -21.10 55.07 3.34
CA LYS A 404 -21.33 56.42 2.84
C LYS A 404 -20.16 56.80 1.93
N VAL A 405 -20.45 57.07 0.67
CA VAL A 405 -19.47 57.47 -0.33
C VAL A 405 -19.62 58.95 -0.62
N THR A 406 -18.51 59.67 -0.61
CA THR A 406 -18.44 61.09 -0.98
C THR A 406 -17.77 61.20 -2.34
N GLU A 407 -18.50 61.70 -3.33
CA GLU A 407 -17.98 61.97 -4.68
C GLU A 407 -17.00 63.16 -4.65
N SER A 408 -16.19 63.27 -5.70
CA SER A 408 -15.19 64.34 -5.85
C SER A 408 -15.80 65.75 -5.88
N ASP A 409 -17.10 65.87 -6.16
CA ASP A 409 -17.86 67.13 -6.13
C ASP A 409 -18.55 67.42 -4.79
N GLY A 410 -18.27 66.61 -3.75
CA GLY A 410 -18.81 66.77 -2.40
C GLY A 410 -20.21 66.19 -2.20
N ARG A 411 -20.86 65.64 -3.24
CA ARG A 411 -22.13 64.92 -3.06
C ARG A 411 -21.90 63.62 -2.33
N CYS A 412 -22.75 63.35 -1.34
CA CYS A 412 -22.74 62.09 -0.60
C CYS A 412 -23.86 61.19 -1.09
N HIS A 413 -23.57 59.90 -1.24
CA HIS A 413 -24.58 58.86 -1.43
C HIS A 413 -24.26 57.65 -0.55
N TRP A 414 -25.24 56.79 -0.36
CA TRP A 414 -25.11 55.57 0.41
C TRP A 414 -25.13 54.37 -0.53
N ILE A 415 -24.26 53.41 -0.27
CA ILE A 415 -24.18 52.14 -0.98
C ILE A 415 -24.43 51.05 0.05
N GLU A 416 -25.39 50.18 -0.25
CA GLU A 416 -25.57 48.94 0.47
C GLU A 416 -25.16 47.78 -0.42
N THR A 417 -24.28 46.92 0.07
CA THR A 417 -23.72 45.77 -0.64
C THR A 417 -24.07 44.49 0.09
N GLN A 418 -24.46 43.46 -0.66
CA GLN A 418 -24.69 42.11 -0.16
C GLN A 418 -23.88 41.08 -0.94
N HIS A 419 -23.25 40.17 -0.20
CA HIS A 419 -22.45 39.07 -0.72
C HIS A 419 -23.06 37.72 -0.38
N THR A 420 -23.01 36.76 -1.30
CA THR A 420 -23.42 35.38 -1.03
C THR A 420 -22.24 34.53 -0.55
N ILE A 421 -22.52 33.51 0.26
CA ILE A 421 -21.57 32.43 0.53
C ILE A 421 -21.80 31.35 -0.52
N ALA A 422 -20.74 30.90 -1.18
CA ALA A 422 -20.84 29.86 -2.21
C ALA A 422 -20.26 28.53 -1.71
N PHE A 423 -21.04 27.47 -1.92
CA PHE A 423 -20.67 26.10 -1.62
C PHE A 423 -20.57 25.32 -2.92
N HIS A 424 -19.39 24.76 -3.20
CA HIS A 424 -19.16 23.98 -4.40
C HIS A 424 -19.04 22.51 -4.03
N GLY A 425 -19.78 21.66 -4.70
CA GLY A 425 -19.79 20.24 -4.39
C GLY A 425 -20.13 19.37 -5.59
N SER A 426 -19.93 18.07 -5.40
CA SER A 426 -20.38 17.06 -6.35
C SER A 426 -21.08 15.91 -5.64
N ILE A 427 -21.99 15.26 -6.35
CA ILE A 427 -22.69 14.06 -5.91
C ILE A 427 -22.74 13.07 -7.08
N ALA A 428 -22.56 11.78 -6.82
CA ALA A 428 -22.63 10.78 -7.88
C ALA A 428 -24.06 10.74 -8.47
N PHE A 429 -24.19 10.53 -9.79
CA PHE A 429 -25.52 10.53 -10.43
C PHE A 429 -26.43 9.41 -9.93
N ASP A 430 -25.82 8.28 -9.61
CA ASP A 430 -26.49 7.09 -9.11
C ASP A 430 -26.62 7.09 -7.58
N GLU A 431 -26.21 8.16 -6.90
CA GLU A 431 -26.55 8.36 -5.49
C GLU A 431 -28.04 8.71 -5.38
N PRO A 432 -28.85 7.94 -4.63
CA PRO A 432 -30.29 8.17 -4.51
C PRO A 432 -30.66 9.59 -4.02
N LEU A 433 -29.74 10.24 -3.31
CA LEU A 433 -29.93 11.59 -2.78
C LEU A 433 -29.78 12.69 -3.84
N ALA A 434 -29.10 12.45 -4.97
CA ALA A 434 -28.72 13.51 -5.92
C ALA A 434 -29.92 14.34 -6.40
N GLY A 435 -30.99 13.68 -6.87
CA GLY A 435 -32.21 14.34 -7.30
C GLY A 435 -32.96 15.05 -6.16
N PRO A 436 -33.30 14.35 -5.06
CA PRO A 436 -33.97 14.95 -3.91
C PRO A 436 -33.24 16.15 -3.31
N PHE A 437 -31.91 16.10 -3.23
CA PHE A 437 -31.09 17.20 -2.72
C PHE A 437 -31.23 18.45 -3.57
N VAL A 438 -31.00 18.36 -4.88
CA VAL A 438 -31.18 19.50 -5.80
C VAL A 438 -32.60 20.04 -5.73
N ALA A 439 -33.60 19.16 -5.74
CA ALA A 439 -35.01 19.57 -5.66
C ALA A 439 -35.35 20.25 -4.32
N ALA A 440 -34.74 19.85 -3.21
CA ALA A 440 -34.94 20.49 -1.92
C ALA A 440 -34.26 21.87 -1.87
N CYS A 441 -33.00 21.94 -2.34
CA CYS A 441 -32.25 23.18 -2.36
C CYS A 441 -32.92 24.22 -3.30
N THR A 442 -33.42 23.83 -4.47
CA THR A 442 -34.09 24.75 -5.42
C THR A 442 -35.44 25.29 -4.93
N ARG A 443 -36.09 24.60 -3.99
CA ARG A 443 -37.35 25.05 -3.37
C ARG A 443 -37.13 26.04 -2.23
N ARG A 444 -35.90 26.22 -1.77
CA ARG A 444 -35.59 27.11 -0.66
C ARG A 444 -35.37 28.54 -1.15
N PRO A 445 -36.07 29.53 -0.58
CA PRO A 445 -35.93 30.93 -1.02
C PRO A 445 -34.59 31.56 -0.60
N ASP A 446 -33.87 30.93 0.34
CA ASP A 446 -32.57 31.40 0.83
C ASP A 446 -31.36 30.78 0.10
N PHE A 447 -31.62 29.94 -0.92
CA PHE A 447 -30.58 29.39 -1.78
C PHE A 447 -30.83 29.77 -3.24
N MET A 448 -29.74 30.10 -3.92
CA MET A 448 -29.67 30.05 -5.38
C MET A 448 -28.70 28.94 -5.77
N ILE A 449 -28.97 28.23 -6.85
CA ILE A 449 -28.25 27.02 -7.21
C ILE A 449 -27.90 27.04 -8.67
N ARG A 450 -26.70 26.56 -8.93
CA ARG A 450 -26.24 26.22 -10.25
C ARG A 450 -25.89 24.75 -10.28
N ILE A 451 -26.31 24.03 -11.31
CA ILE A 451 -26.00 22.60 -11.48
C ILE A 451 -25.45 22.32 -12.88
N ARG A 452 -24.62 21.29 -12.97
CA ARG A 452 -24.11 20.74 -14.23
C ARG A 452 -24.03 19.21 -14.13
N ARG A 453 -24.49 18.51 -15.16
CA ARG A 453 -24.42 17.05 -15.24
C ARG A 453 -23.11 16.60 -15.91
N GLY A 454 -22.00 16.73 -15.19
CA GLY A 454 -20.68 16.34 -15.69
C GLY A 454 -20.02 17.41 -16.57
N PRO A 455 -18.77 17.20 -17.01
CA PRO A 455 -17.92 18.28 -17.48
C PRO A 455 -18.38 18.97 -18.78
N ASN A 456 -19.16 18.27 -19.62
CA ASN A 456 -19.54 18.74 -20.96
C ASN A 456 -21.03 19.15 -21.08
N ASP A 457 -21.82 18.98 -20.01
CA ASP A 457 -23.24 19.29 -20.04
C ASP A 457 -23.51 20.79 -19.83
N GLU A 458 -24.68 21.23 -20.29
CA GLU A 458 -25.14 22.61 -20.08
C GLU A 458 -25.35 22.91 -18.60
N VAL A 459 -25.04 24.15 -18.22
CA VAL A 459 -25.22 24.66 -16.86
C VAL A 459 -26.65 25.16 -16.69
N ALA A 460 -27.35 24.66 -15.67
CA ALA A 460 -28.68 25.14 -15.32
C ALA A 460 -28.65 25.97 -14.02
N ASN A 461 -29.36 27.11 -14.02
CA ASN A 461 -29.43 28.05 -12.91
C ASN A 461 -30.84 28.07 -12.29
N PHE A 462 -30.91 28.14 -10.97
CA PHE A 462 -32.14 28.19 -10.19
C PHE A 462 -32.01 29.19 -9.03
N PRO A 463 -32.59 30.40 -9.13
CA PRO A 463 -33.33 30.95 -10.26
C PRO A 463 -32.43 31.25 -11.47
N GLU A 464 -33.04 31.60 -12.61
CA GLU A 464 -32.33 31.89 -13.88
C GLU A 464 -31.21 32.93 -13.70
N VAL A 465 -31.42 33.91 -12.82
CA VAL A 465 -30.46 34.98 -12.51
C VAL A 465 -29.80 34.72 -11.14
N LEU A 466 -28.51 34.38 -11.18
CA LEU A 466 -27.66 34.22 -9.99
C LEU A 466 -26.81 35.48 -9.76
N TRP A 467 -26.48 35.76 -8.50
CA TRP A 467 -25.59 36.86 -8.13
C TRP A 467 -24.68 36.42 -6.97
N SER A 468 -23.40 36.81 -7.02
CA SER A 468 -22.46 36.64 -5.90
C SER A 468 -22.29 37.93 -5.10
N CYS A 469 -22.53 39.07 -5.76
CA CYS A 469 -22.59 40.38 -5.16
C CYS A 469 -23.71 41.20 -5.80
N ARG A 470 -24.50 41.87 -4.96
CA ARG A 470 -25.47 42.88 -5.40
C ARG A 470 -25.35 44.13 -4.55
N PHE A 471 -25.68 45.26 -5.13
CA PHE A 471 -25.63 46.54 -4.44
C PHE A 471 -26.83 47.42 -4.80
N ARG A 472 -27.18 48.35 -3.92
CA ARG A 472 -28.15 49.41 -4.19
C ARG A 472 -27.61 50.75 -3.73
N HIS A 473 -27.97 51.81 -4.45
CA HIS A 473 -27.53 53.17 -4.17
C HIS A 473 -28.72 54.04 -3.81
N ALA A 474 -28.53 54.93 -2.85
CA ALA A 474 -29.50 55.95 -2.49
C ALA A 474 -28.83 57.27 -2.10
N ARG A 475 -29.53 58.40 -2.23
CA ARG A 475 -28.99 59.71 -1.84
C ARG A 475 -28.98 59.88 -0.32
N THR A 476 -29.95 59.27 0.36
CA THR A 476 -30.03 59.22 1.82
C THR A 476 -30.05 57.78 2.33
N PHE A 477 -29.66 57.57 3.59
CA PHE A 477 -29.68 56.24 4.22
C PHE A 477 -31.09 55.62 4.21
N GLY A 478 -32.11 56.41 4.56
CA GLY A 478 -33.51 55.93 4.63
C GLY A 478 -34.15 55.64 3.26
N GLU A 479 -33.52 56.02 2.16
CA GLU A 479 -33.97 55.69 0.80
C GLU A 479 -33.42 54.34 0.31
N LEU A 480 -32.42 53.75 0.99
CA LEU A 480 -31.84 52.47 0.59
C LEU A 480 -32.91 51.38 0.50
N ASP A 481 -33.81 51.30 1.48
CA ASP A 481 -34.87 50.27 1.52
C ASP A 481 -35.82 50.28 0.31
N LYS A 482 -35.93 51.42 -0.37
CA LYS A 482 -36.77 51.60 -1.56
C LYS A 482 -35.98 51.52 -2.86
N ALA A 483 -34.65 51.50 -2.80
CA ALA A 483 -33.79 51.42 -3.96
C ALA A 483 -33.73 49.99 -4.52
N PHE A 484 -33.72 49.86 -5.84
CA PHE A 484 -33.60 48.57 -6.52
C PHE A 484 -32.19 48.01 -6.41
N TRP A 485 -32.10 46.70 -6.13
CA TRP A 485 -30.85 45.96 -6.21
C TRP A 485 -30.35 45.87 -7.65
N LYS A 486 -29.07 46.18 -7.84
CA LYS A 486 -28.31 45.94 -9.05
C LYS A 486 -27.33 44.80 -8.80
N ILE A 487 -27.17 43.91 -9.79
CA ILE A 487 -26.20 42.82 -9.70
C ILE A 487 -24.82 43.40 -10.01
N GLY A 488 -23.91 43.29 -9.04
CA GLY A 488 -22.53 43.75 -9.18
C GLY A 488 -21.61 42.68 -9.73
N ALA A 489 -21.80 41.43 -9.31
CA ALA A 489 -21.07 40.29 -9.84
C ALA A 489 -22.02 39.09 -10.04
N VAL A 490 -21.94 38.50 -11.23
CA VAL A 490 -22.55 37.22 -11.56
C VAL A 490 -21.48 36.15 -11.40
N PRO A 491 -21.79 34.99 -10.78
CA PRO A 491 -20.83 33.89 -10.74
C PRO A 491 -20.47 33.49 -12.19
N LYS A 492 -19.19 33.38 -12.54
CA LYS A 492 -18.79 33.03 -13.92
C LYS A 492 -19.08 31.56 -14.19
N SER A 493 -19.43 31.19 -15.42
CA SER A 493 -19.61 29.78 -15.80
C SER A 493 -18.31 28.96 -15.67
N GLU A 494 -17.17 29.61 -15.92
CA GLU A 494 -15.81 29.05 -15.79
C GLU A 494 -15.48 28.64 -14.34
N GLN A 495 -16.10 29.27 -13.34
CA GLN A 495 -15.88 28.91 -11.93
C GLN A 495 -16.39 27.50 -11.61
N LEU A 496 -17.40 27.00 -12.32
CA LEU A 496 -17.88 25.64 -12.16
C LEU A 496 -16.90 24.61 -12.75
N SER A 497 -16.17 24.97 -13.82
CA SER A 497 -15.04 24.17 -14.31
C SER A 497 -13.83 24.23 -13.36
N ASP A 498 -13.56 25.37 -12.74
CA ASP A 498 -12.49 25.50 -11.75
C ASP A 498 -12.80 24.71 -10.45
N CYS A 499 -14.10 24.52 -10.17
CA CYS A 499 -14.59 23.74 -9.02
C CYS A 499 -14.73 22.24 -9.29
N GLN A 500 -14.36 21.76 -10.50
CA GLN A 500 -14.30 20.33 -10.78
C GLN A 500 -13.36 19.66 -9.79
N ARG A 501 -13.82 18.59 -9.15
CA ARG A 501 -12.91 17.76 -8.35
C ARG A 501 -12.04 16.98 -9.33
N TYR A 502 -10.76 17.35 -9.37
CA TYR A 502 -9.77 16.63 -10.14
C TYR A 502 -9.31 15.37 -9.40
N LEU A 503 -9.13 14.31 -10.19
CA LEU A 503 -8.31 13.17 -9.85
C LEU A 503 -6.86 13.63 -9.71
N SER A 504 -6.01 12.81 -9.09
CA SER A 504 -4.61 13.19 -8.85
C SER A 504 -3.77 13.37 -10.13
N ASN A 505 -4.29 12.99 -11.29
CA ASN A 505 -3.68 13.22 -12.60
C ASN A 505 -4.27 14.43 -13.35
N GLY A 506 -5.08 15.27 -12.68
CA GLY A 506 -5.70 16.44 -13.29
C GLY A 506 -6.91 16.14 -14.17
N MET A 507 -7.40 14.89 -14.20
CA MET A 507 -8.62 14.54 -14.92
C MET A 507 -9.87 14.84 -14.08
N PRO A 508 -10.99 15.28 -14.67
CA PRO A 508 -12.22 15.50 -13.93
C PRO A 508 -12.83 14.19 -13.43
N LEU A 509 -13.54 14.27 -12.31
CA LEU A 509 -14.34 13.16 -11.78
C LEU A 509 -15.46 12.80 -12.77
N LYS A 510 -15.70 11.50 -12.97
CA LYS A 510 -16.74 11.00 -13.86
C LYS A 510 -18.03 10.70 -13.09
N ASP A 511 -19.14 10.70 -13.82
CA ASP A 511 -20.47 10.27 -13.37
C ASP A 511 -20.99 11.02 -12.13
N CYS A 512 -20.76 12.33 -12.06
CA CYS A 512 -21.28 13.19 -11.00
C CYS A 512 -22.09 14.37 -11.52
N LEU A 513 -23.08 14.72 -10.72
CA LEU A 513 -23.69 16.04 -10.72
C LEU A 513 -22.81 16.99 -9.93
N GLU A 514 -22.44 18.10 -10.55
CA GLU A 514 -21.73 19.21 -9.92
C GLU A 514 -22.72 20.31 -9.58
N PHE A 515 -22.56 20.93 -8.42
CA PHE A 515 -23.42 22.02 -8.00
C PHE A 515 -22.65 23.14 -7.30
N GLU A 516 -23.18 24.35 -7.42
CA GLU A 516 -22.84 25.52 -6.62
C GLU A 516 -24.11 25.98 -5.92
N ALA A 517 -24.08 26.06 -4.59
CA ALA A 517 -25.18 26.60 -3.80
C ALA A 517 -24.74 27.94 -3.18
N PHE A 518 -25.50 28.99 -3.45
CA PHE A 518 -25.28 30.35 -2.97
C PHE A 518 -26.29 30.66 -1.87
N ASP A 519 -25.83 30.82 -0.62
CA ASP A 519 -26.71 31.25 0.48
C ASP A 519 -26.86 32.78 0.46
N THR A 520 -28.11 33.23 0.32
CA THR A 520 -28.47 34.65 0.22
C THR A 520 -28.95 35.26 1.53
N SER A 521 -28.92 34.51 2.63
CA SER A 521 -29.37 35.00 3.93
C SER A 521 -28.29 35.85 4.61
N ASP A 522 -28.61 36.46 5.75
CA ASP A 522 -27.64 37.24 6.52
C ASP A 522 -26.90 36.42 7.60
N CYS A 523 -26.83 35.09 7.43
CA CYS A 523 -26.14 34.22 8.39
C CYS A 523 -24.63 34.13 8.10
N ASP A 524 -23.89 33.68 9.12
CA ASP A 524 -22.49 33.33 9.00
C ASP A 524 -22.28 32.05 8.18
N PHE A 525 -21.00 31.75 7.94
CA PHE A 525 -20.55 30.61 7.16
C PHE A 525 -20.96 29.26 7.74
N ASP A 526 -20.83 29.08 9.06
CA ASP A 526 -21.16 27.84 9.75
C ASP A 526 -22.65 27.53 9.64
N HIS A 527 -23.50 28.54 9.82
CA HIS A 527 -24.96 28.43 9.69
C HIS A 527 -25.37 28.13 8.25
N ALA A 528 -24.76 28.77 7.26
CA ALA A 528 -25.03 28.52 5.86
C ALA A 528 -24.69 27.08 5.47
N LEU A 529 -23.55 26.56 5.92
CA LEU A 529 -23.18 25.15 5.70
C LEU A 529 -24.13 24.19 6.43
N PHE A 530 -24.53 24.53 7.66
CA PHE A 530 -25.48 23.72 8.43
C PHE A 530 -26.85 23.64 7.74
N LYS A 531 -27.30 24.69 7.05
CA LYS A 531 -28.55 24.62 6.27
C LYS A 531 -28.48 23.58 5.15
N LEU A 532 -27.35 23.47 4.44
CA LEU A 532 -27.15 22.42 3.43
C LEU A 532 -27.12 21.02 4.06
N ALA A 533 -26.41 20.86 5.18
CA ALA A 533 -26.40 19.61 5.93
C ALA A 533 -27.82 19.24 6.41
N LYS A 534 -28.60 20.21 6.89
CA LYS A 534 -29.97 20.02 7.35
C LYS A 534 -30.89 19.51 6.23
N ILE A 535 -30.72 19.98 5.00
CA ILE A 535 -31.48 19.45 3.85
C ILE A 535 -31.26 17.94 3.71
N CYS A 536 -30.03 17.47 3.91
CA CYS A 536 -29.72 16.05 3.85
C CYS A 536 -30.39 15.28 5.00
N LEU A 537 -30.31 15.82 6.23
CA LEU A 537 -31.00 15.24 7.39
C LEU A 537 -32.52 15.14 7.16
N ASP A 538 -33.13 16.19 6.63
CA ASP A 538 -34.57 16.27 6.34
C ASP A 538 -34.97 15.23 5.28
N ILE A 539 -34.19 15.07 4.21
CA ILE A 539 -34.45 14.05 3.17
C ILE A 539 -34.35 12.63 3.74
N HIS A 540 -33.40 12.40 4.64
CA HIS A 540 -33.25 11.12 5.32
C HIS A 540 -34.22 10.95 6.51
N GLY A 541 -35.05 11.94 6.84
CA GLY A 541 -36.01 11.88 7.94
C GLY A 541 -35.36 11.72 9.32
N VAL A 542 -34.14 12.23 9.50
CA VAL A 542 -33.37 12.17 10.76
C VAL A 542 -33.12 13.57 11.31
N LYS A 543 -32.88 13.69 12.61
CA LYS A 543 -32.73 15.01 13.27
C LYS A 543 -31.29 15.51 13.31
N ASP A 544 -30.33 14.59 13.30
CA ASP A 544 -28.92 14.87 13.54
C ASP A 544 -28.01 13.82 12.89
N LEU A 545 -26.71 14.04 13.03
CA LEU A 545 -25.65 13.16 12.52
C LEU A 545 -25.76 11.74 13.12
N ASP A 546 -26.10 11.59 14.40
CA ASP A 546 -26.22 10.28 15.06
C ASP A 546 -27.39 9.46 14.48
N GLY A 547 -28.52 10.13 14.21
CA GLY A 547 -29.63 9.51 13.48
C GLY A 547 -29.22 9.05 12.07
N LEU A 548 -28.38 9.82 11.39
CA LEU A 548 -27.85 9.46 10.08
C LEU A 548 -26.89 8.26 10.16
N TYR A 549 -25.98 8.23 11.13
CA TYR A 549 -25.12 7.08 11.41
C TYR A 549 -25.95 5.82 11.63
N LYS A 550 -26.91 5.86 12.56
CA LYS A 550 -27.79 4.72 12.87
C LYS A 550 -28.53 4.22 11.63
N ARG A 551 -29.04 5.14 10.79
CA ARG A 551 -29.75 4.80 9.56
C ARG A 551 -28.84 4.06 8.57
N PHE A 552 -27.64 4.58 8.31
CA PHE A 552 -26.71 3.95 7.38
C PHE A 552 -26.16 2.62 7.90
N ILE A 553 -25.72 2.58 9.17
CA ILE A 553 -25.23 1.35 9.82
C ILE A 553 -26.32 0.27 9.74
N SER A 554 -27.55 0.58 10.11
CA SER A 554 -28.66 -0.40 10.06
C SER A 554 -28.92 -0.92 8.64
N SER A 555 -28.78 -0.07 7.60
CA SER A 555 -28.92 -0.50 6.20
C SER A 555 -27.82 -1.47 5.81
N TYR A 556 -26.56 -1.11 6.07
CA TYR A 556 -25.41 -1.94 5.69
C TYR A 556 -25.32 -3.23 6.48
N VAL A 557 -25.67 -3.23 7.77
CA VAL A 557 -25.77 -4.47 8.56
C VAL A 557 -26.84 -5.40 7.98
N LYS A 558 -27.99 -4.86 7.59
CA LYS A 558 -29.06 -5.65 6.96
C LYS A 558 -28.64 -6.21 5.59
N GLU A 559 -27.81 -5.49 4.86
CA GLU A 559 -27.25 -5.90 3.57
C GLU A 559 -26.05 -6.87 3.71
N GLY A 560 -25.56 -7.11 4.94
CA GLY A 560 -24.36 -7.92 5.17
C GLY A 560 -23.05 -7.21 4.83
N GLU A 561 -23.09 -5.89 4.64
CA GLU A 561 -21.98 -5.03 4.28
C GLU A 561 -21.21 -4.47 5.50
N LEU A 562 -21.78 -4.63 6.70
CA LEU A 562 -21.16 -4.26 7.97
C LEU A 562 -21.44 -5.32 9.05
N GLN A 563 -20.48 -5.46 9.96
CA GLN A 563 -20.59 -6.28 11.17
C GLN A 563 -20.54 -5.37 12.41
N LEU A 564 -21.34 -5.70 13.42
CA LEU A 564 -21.27 -5.09 14.74
C LEU A 564 -20.62 -6.06 15.73
N ASP A 565 -19.92 -5.55 16.73
CA ASP A 565 -19.45 -6.33 17.87
C ASP A 565 -20.56 -6.59 18.89
N ASP A 566 -20.22 -7.30 19.98
CA ASP A 566 -21.13 -7.63 21.07
C ASP A 566 -21.65 -6.38 21.82
N GLU A 567 -20.94 -5.26 21.72
CA GLU A 567 -21.33 -3.97 22.31
C GLU A 567 -22.20 -3.14 21.35
N GLY A 568 -22.40 -3.60 20.11
CA GLY A 568 -23.18 -2.94 19.08
C GLY A 568 -22.40 -1.84 18.33
N GLU A 569 -21.09 -1.75 18.53
CA GLU A 569 -20.21 -0.86 17.80
C GLU A 569 -19.81 -1.49 16.47
N VAL A 570 -19.47 -0.65 15.49
CA VAL A 570 -19.06 -1.16 14.17
C VAL A 570 -17.69 -1.82 14.31
N LEU A 571 -17.65 -3.13 14.07
CA LEU A 571 -16.42 -3.91 14.13
C LEU A 571 -15.47 -3.36 13.06
N ALA A 572 -14.46 -2.62 13.51
CA ALA A 572 -13.49 -2.04 12.60
C ALA A 572 -12.72 -3.19 11.94
N ILE A 573 -12.82 -3.29 10.61
CA ILE A 573 -12.04 -4.28 9.85
C ILE A 573 -10.52 -3.99 9.95
N ASN A 574 -10.13 -2.86 10.58
CA ASN A 574 -8.76 -2.47 10.87
C ASN A 574 -8.38 -2.77 12.34
N CYS A 575 -8.42 -4.03 12.76
CA CYS A 575 -7.79 -4.44 14.01
C CYS A 575 -6.28 -4.67 13.77
N LEU A 576 -5.46 -3.69 14.12
CA LEU A 576 -4.03 -3.89 14.43
C LEU A 576 -3.92 -4.13 15.95
N PRO A 577 -2.80 -4.63 16.51
CA PRO A 577 -2.01 -5.83 16.23
C PRO A 577 -1.81 -6.67 17.53
N GLU A 578 -2.64 -6.49 18.57
CA GLU A 578 -2.44 -7.15 19.87
C GLU A 578 -2.54 -8.70 19.79
N GLU A 579 -3.13 -9.23 18.72
CA GLU A 579 -3.31 -10.67 18.50
C GLU A 579 -2.61 -11.22 17.25
N ALA A 580 -1.70 -10.46 16.61
CA ALA A 580 -1.01 -10.92 15.40
C ALA A 580 -0.28 -12.26 15.60
N TRP A 581 0.22 -12.52 16.82
CA TRP A 581 0.73 -13.82 17.25
C TRP A 581 -0.33 -14.93 17.16
N LEU A 582 -1.53 -14.69 17.69
CA LEU A 582 -2.61 -15.69 17.76
C LEU A 582 -3.11 -16.00 16.35
N MET A 583 -3.23 -14.96 15.53
CA MET A 583 -3.56 -15.09 14.12
C MET A 583 -2.49 -15.89 13.35
N ARG A 584 -1.20 -15.65 13.62
CA ARG A 584 -0.12 -16.48 13.04
C ARG A 584 -0.24 -17.94 13.48
N MET A 585 -0.51 -18.21 14.75
CA MET A 585 -0.68 -19.59 15.24
C MET A 585 -1.88 -20.28 14.59
N TYR A 586 -2.95 -19.53 14.36
CA TYR A 586 -4.14 -20.00 13.65
C TYR A 586 -3.83 -20.34 12.18
N LEU A 587 -3.13 -19.45 11.46
CA LEU A 587 -2.77 -19.62 10.05
C LEU A 587 -1.75 -20.74 9.80
N LEU A 588 -0.79 -20.90 10.72
CA LEU A 588 0.26 -21.92 10.63
C LEU A 588 -0.17 -23.29 11.19
N GLY A 589 -1.33 -23.39 11.83
CA GLY A 589 -1.84 -24.64 12.39
C GLY A 589 -0.85 -25.30 13.35
N ALA A 590 -0.49 -24.66 14.47
CA ALA A 590 0.31 -25.22 15.59
C ALA A 590 1.65 -25.94 15.29
N GLU A 591 2.11 -26.05 14.03
CA GLU A 591 3.20 -26.96 13.63
C GLU A 591 4.61 -26.36 13.64
N LEU A 592 4.79 -25.11 14.09
CA LEU A 592 6.15 -24.59 14.31
C LEU A 592 6.76 -25.21 15.58
N PRO A 593 8.05 -25.62 15.56
CA PRO A 593 8.74 -26.06 16.78
C PRO A 593 8.68 -24.95 17.82
N ALA A 594 8.22 -25.28 19.03
CA ALA A 594 8.10 -24.35 20.15
C ALA A 594 9.43 -23.63 20.43
N PHE A 595 9.58 -22.41 19.91
CA PHE A 595 10.56 -21.44 20.39
C PHE A 595 9.83 -20.52 21.36
N SER A 596 10.23 -20.58 22.64
CA SER A 596 9.56 -19.89 23.74
C SER A 596 9.50 -18.38 23.55
N SER A 597 8.44 -17.81 24.10
CA SER A 597 7.98 -16.42 24.12
C SER A 597 8.93 -15.36 24.70
N ASP A 598 10.21 -15.67 24.96
CA ASP A 598 11.00 -14.89 25.92
C ASP A 598 11.82 -13.74 25.32
N HIS A 599 11.78 -13.49 24.00
CA HIS A 599 12.68 -12.52 23.35
C HIS A 599 12.04 -11.59 22.32
N ILE A 600 10.83 -11.08 22.58
CA ILE A 600 10.34 -9.88 21.89
C ILE A 600 10.02 -8.82 22.96
N SER A 601 11.00 -7.97 23.27
CA SER A 601 10.70 -6.73 24.00
C SER A 601 10.08 -5.73 23.02
N PHE A 602 8.77 -5.60 23.02
CA PHE A 602 8.13 -4.46 22.37
C PHE A 602 8.45 -3.20 23.18
N SER A 603 9.18 -2.26 22.59
CA SER A 603 9.29 -0.92 23.15
C SER A 603 7.98 -0.19 22.93
N ASN A 604 7.18 -0.07 23.99
CA ASN A 604 6.04 0.84 24.07
C ASN A 604 6.50 2.29 23.79
N ARG A 605 6.26 2.77 22.58
CA ARG A 605 6.26 4.20 22.28
C ARG A 605 5.25 4.50 21.19
N PHE A 606 3.99 4.65 21.55
CA PHE A 606 3.08 5.64 20.98
C PHE A 606 1.97 5.87 22.01
N LEU A 607 2.13 6.94 22.78
CA LEU A 607 1.05 7.66 23.49
C LEU A 607 0.71 8.89 22.66
#